data_AF-A0A812R7R4-F1
#
_entry.id   AF-A0A812R7R4-F1
#
_cell.length_a   1.000
_cell.length_b   1.000
_cell.length_c   1.000
_cell.angle_alpha   90.00
_cell.angle_beta   90.00
_cell.angle_gamma   90.00
#
_symmetry.space_group_name_H-M   'P 1'
#
loop_
_entity.id
_entity.type
_entity.pdbx_description
1 polymer ?
#
loop_
_entity_poly.entity_id
_entity_poly.type
_entity_poly.pdbx_seq_one_letter_code
_entity_poly.pdbx_strand_id
1 'polypeptide(L)'
;MQATLQIQFTPKRQRGTSCWYVNSGNTSDWIRAVVEGYAAKHHDSLRLLPLPTAADDRSPIGAILLSKQTPSHAPTSACLPYGEAASRVLLPIEAKFDPAITAAELEAELSAEQTYVWHPVVGLVAFEAADQLTLAHLLTAAPLTTATFDRGEPGTRLPNTLASIVPAIPPDMKLVMEDGRDGIGTKGKDLNQLPKPEGEPQPGMGNSLGRMGLSVFDAGLNLASAAGPFVERMFGPAGPGAGSGSGETWLSQWKQWTQQRLDQLNQATLSQRDKEINRLMNLLEQNPDEGLKWALPIGGELQRKYRELANREIGLGRYRRAAYIYAELLADIEAAANVLKQGQHWREAAVLYQERLKRPLDAAECLEQGGLCSEAIELYLEHKRYLKAGDLYVQLQQQDEADKCFELAVSECRSRRDALGAAKILEEKLASVPRAIDALDDGWPHSDQASQCLEQLFLLFKRHSMHDSAKKKISELRTHYAPPQRQASLVDVLADNATKYTDREVQNLAADACRVVAAKNLSTSRIVDRHRILQAIKRLEPDDRLLARDCLRFAKQETPLRKISPTTNLTIDPQLDRTIKIRETTAQWRPAATVTSANVIFHM
;
A
#
# COMPACT_ATOMS: atom_id res chain seq x y z
N MET A 1 47.40 -48.84 27.82
CA MET A 1 46.90 -47.46 27.78
C MET A 1 45.78 -47.42 26.76
N GLN A 2 44.54 -47.13 27.16
CA GLN A 2 43.46 -46.85 26.22
C GLN A 2 43.58 -45.39 25.78
N ALA A 3 44.11 -45.15 24.58
CA ALA A 3 44.08 -43.82 23.98
C ALA A 3 42.74 -43.66 23.26
N THR A 4 42.03 -42.56 23.52
CA THR A 4 40.77 -42.24 22.82
C THR A 4 41.11 -41.53 21.52
N LEU A 5 40.68 -42.09 20.39
CA LEU A 5 40.86 -41.48 19.08
C LEU A 5 39.88 -40.30 18.91
N GLN A 6 40.40 -39.13 18.58
CA GLN A 6 39.61 -37.92 18.35
C GLN A 6 40.04 -37.23 17.05
N ILE A 7 39.20 -36.33 16.54
CA ILE A 7 39.57 -35.44 15.44
C ILE A 7 39.87 -34.03 15.97
N GLN A 8 40.92 -33.42 15.43
CA GLN A 8 41.33 -32.04 15.73
C GLN A 8 41.26 -31.18 14.49
N PHE A 9 40.73 -29.96 14.66
CA PHE A 9 40.75 -28.95 13.61
C PHE A 9 42.18 -28.51 13.29
N THR A 10 42.44 -28.30 12.02
CA THR A 10 43.70 -27.78 11.49
C THR A 10 43.42 -26.70 10.46
N PRO A 11 44.12 -25.55 10.51
CA PRO A 11 43.88 -24.44 9.58
C PRO A 11 44.35 -24.74 8.15
N LYS A 12 45.07 -25.84 7.93
CA LYS A 12 45.47 -26.32 6.60
C LYS A 12 44.61 -27.53 6.24
N ARG A 13 44.12 -27.56 5.00
CA ARG A 13 43.42 -28.73 4.44
C ARG A 13 44.34 -29.95 4.50
N GLN A 14 43.85 -31.01 5.14
CA GLN A 14 44.54 -32.30 5.28
C GLN A 14 44.22 -33.24 4.11
N ARG A 15 43.10 -33.01 3.41
CA ARG A 15 42.62 -33.86 2.30
C ARG A 15 41.76 -33.08 1.30
N GLY A 16 41.54 -33.67 0.14
CA GLY A 16 40.63 -33.15 -0.89
C GLY A 16 39.16 -33.38 -0.54
N THR A 17 38.27 -32.57 -1.12
CA THR A 17 36.82 -32.74 -0.96
C THR A 17 36.36 -33.93 -1.80
N SER A 18 35.86 -34.97 -1.14
CA SER A 18 35.24 -36.14 -1.79
C SER A 18 33.72 -36.14 -1.67
N CYS A 19 33.15 -35.43 -0.70
CA CYS A 19 31.70 -35.32 -0.49
C CYS A 19 31.35 -34.01 0.25
N TRP A 20 30.04 -33.72 0.34
CA TRP A 20 29.53 -32.51 0.98
C TRP A 20 28.61 -32.86 2.14
N TYR A 21 28.84 -32.25 3.30
CA TYR A 21 27.93 -32.31 4.46
C TYR A 21 26.96 -31.14 4.41
N VAL A 22 25.66 -31.39 4.43
CA VAL A 22 24.63 -30.35 4.54
C VAL A 22 24.37 -30.10 6.02
N ASN A 23 24.72 -28.91 6.51
CA ASN A 23 24.55 -28.51 7.91
C ASN A 23 23.12 -28.01 8.20
N SER A 24 22.13 -28.88 8.03
CA SER A 24 20.71 -28.63 8.32
C SER A 24 20.01 -29.95 8.61
N GLY A 25 19.19 -30.02 9.67
CA GLY A 25 18.33 -31.18 9.94
C GLY A 25 17.09 -31.28 9.05
N ASN A 26 16.84 -30.27 8.21
CA ASN A 26 15.66 -30.23 7.34
C ASN A 26 15.95 -30.92 5.98
N THR A 27 15.14 -31.92 5.65
CA THR A 27 15.26 -32.70 4.41
C THR A 27 15.04 -31.85 3.15
N SER A 28 14.31 -30.74 3.22
CA SER A 28 14.14 -29.82 2.08
C SER A 28 15.47 -29.19 1.64
N ASP A 29 16.36 -28.91 2.59
CA ASP A 29 17.67 -28.33 2.30
C ASP A 29 18.60 -29.37 1.67
N TRP A 30 18.43 -30.65 2.03
CA TRP A 30 19.16 -31.75 1.40
C TRP A 30 18.75 -31.89 -0.06
N ILE A 31 17.43 -31.89 -0.33
CA ILE A 31 16.91 -31.93 -1.70
C ILE A 31 17.42 -30.73 -2.50
N ARG A 32 17.39 -29.53 -1.94
CA ARG A 32 17.91 -28.32 -2.59
C ARG A 32 19.40 -28.48 -2.93
N ALA A 33 20.23 -28.91 -1.99
CA ALA A 33 21.65 -29.13 -2.22
C ALA A 33 21.91 -30.18 -3.30
N VAL A 34 21.08 -31.22 -3.38
CA VAL A 34 21.19 -32.22 -4.44
C VAL A 34 20.81 -31.64 -5.81
N VAL A 35 19.70 -30.89 -5.89
CA VAL A 35 19.24 -30.29 -7.15
C VAL A 35 20.24 -29.25 -7.68
N GLU A 36 20.77 -28.41 -6.80
CA GLU A 36 21.71 -27.33 -7.17
C GLU A 36 23.12 -27.87 -7.50
N GLY A 37 23.58 -28.91 -6.80
CA GLY A 37 24.95 -29.42 -6.94
C GLY A 37 25.15 -30.63 -7.87
N TYR A 38 24.13 -31.47 -8.06
CA TYR A 38 24.29 -32.82 -8.64
C TYR A 38 23.37 -33.10 -9.86
N ALA A 39 22.80 -32.04 -10.46
CA ALA A 39 21.90 -32.01 -11.63
C ALA A 39 21.65 -33.33 -12.41
N ALA A 40 20.39 -33.79 -12.39
CA ALA A 40 19.63 -34.76 -13.22
C ALA A 40 20.28 -36.04 -13.78
N LYS A 41 21.56 -36.09 -14.20
CA LYS A 41 22.14 -37.22 -14.96
C LYS A 41 22.79 -38.32 -14.09
N HIS A 42 22.97 -38.09 -12.78
CA HIS A 42 23.74 -38.99 -11.91
C HIS A 42 23.03 -39.37 -10.58
N HIS A 43 21.71 -39.19 -10.49
CA HIS A 43 20.92 -39.41 -9.28
C HIS A 43 20.95 -40.87 -8.78
N ASP A 44 21.09 -41.85 -9.67
CA ASP A 44 21.13 -43.28 -9.28
C ASP A 44 22.34 -43.65 -8.41
N SER A 45 23.43 -42.90 -8.55
CA SER A 45 24.68 -43.12 -7.81
C SER A 45 24.80 -42.30 -6.53
N LEU A 46 23.86 -41.38 -6.29
CA LEU A 46 23.87 -40.52 -5.12
C LEU A 46 23.33 -41.28 -3.89
N ARG A 47 24.01 -41.13 -2.76
CA ARG A 47 23.60 -41.65 -1.45
C ARG A 47 23.60 -40.52 -0.42
N LEU A 48 22.58 -40.53 0.43
CA LEU A 48 22.36 -39.61 1.53
C LEU A 48 22.60 -40.36 2.83
N LEU A 49 23.55 -39.92 3.64
CA LEU A 49 23.83 -40.50 4.97
C LEU A 49 23.36 -39.51 6.04
N PRO A 50 22.16 -39.71 6.63
CA PRO A 50 21.63 -38.81 7.66
C PRO A 50 22.42 -38.99 8.96
N LEU A 51 23.05 -37.92 9.44
CA LEU A 51 23.77 -37.92 10.71
C LEU A 51 22.81 -37.64 11.86
N PRO A 52 22.79 -38.47 12.92
CA PRO A 52 21.93 -38.25 14.08
C PRO A 52 22.45 -37.08 14.93
N THR A 53 21.58 -36.48 15.73
CA THR A 53 21.94 -35.43 16.68
C THR A 53 22.78 -35.99 17.84
N ALA A 54 22.47 -37.20 18.30
CA ALA A 54 23.20 -37.90 19.36
C ALA A 54 23.03 -39.44 19.24
N ALA A 55 23.72 -40.21 20.10
CA ALA A 55 23.60 -41.67 20.10
C ALA A 55 22.19 -42.17 20.47
N ASP A 56 21.49 -41.41 21.32
CA ASP A 56 20.13 -41.67 21.80
C ASP A 56 19.05 -40.90 21.01
N ASP A 57 19.42 -39.86 20.26
CA ASP A 57 18.53 -39.10 19.40
C ASP A 57 18.87 -39.27 17.91
N ARG A 58 18.02 -40.06 17.24
CA ARG A 58 18.13 -40.35 15.80
C ARG A 58 17.57 -39.24 14.90
N SER A 59 17.10 -38.13 15.45
CA SER A 59 16.75 -36.96 14.65
C SER A 59 17.98 -36.49 13.87
N PRO A 60 17.84 -36.09 12.60
CA PRO A 60 19.00 -35.74 11.80
C PRO A 60 19.49 -34.32 12.13
N ILE A 61 20.77 -34.17 12.43
CA ILE A 61 21.43 -32.85 12.53
C ILE A 61 21.91 -32.33 11.17
N GLY A 62 22.12 -33.25 10.23
CA GLY A 62 22.56 -32.99 8.87
C GLY A 62 22.70 -34.27 8.06
N ALA A 63 23.21 -34.17 6.83
CA ALA A 63 23.43 -35.35 5.99
C ALA A 63 24.68 -35.23 5.12
N ILE A 64 25.37 -36.34 4.88
CA ILE A 64 26.44 -36.43 3.87
C ILE A 64 25.84 -36.78 2.51
N LEU A 65 26.24 -36.01 1.49
CA LEU A 65 25.95 -36.26 0.09
C LEU A 65 27.12 -36.99 -0.55
N LEU A 66 26.97 -38.30 -0.78
CA LEU A 66 28.00 -39.16 -1.36
C LEU A 66 27.63 -39.51 -2.81
N SER A 67 28.56 -39.26 -3.74
CA SER A 67 28.37 -39.50 -5.17
C SER A 67 29.68 -39.96 -5.79
N LYS A 68 29.61 -40.70 -6.91
CA LYS A 68 30.80 -41.00 -7.73
C LYS A 68 31.39 -39.75 -8.38
N GLN A 69 30.57 -38.71 -8.58
CA GLN A 69 30.99 -37.42 -9.11
C GLN A 69 30.63 -36.34 -8.11
N THR A 70 31.64 -35.74 -7.50
CA THR A 70 31.47 -34.69 -6.50
C THR A 70 31.71 -33.33 -7.13
N PRO A 71 30.78 -32.37 -6.96
CA PRO A 71 30.93 -31.04 -7.51
C PRO A 71 32.15 -30.35 -6.90
N SER A 72 32.88 -29.60 -7.74
CA SER A 72 34.11 -28.88 -7.36
C SER A 72 33.85 -27.71 -6.40
N HIS A 73 32.60 -27.24 -6.34
CA HIS A 73 32.16 -26.17 -5.46
C HIS A 73 31.03 -26.65 -4.56
N ALA A 74 30.85 -25.95 -3.43
CA ALA A 74 29.79 -26.24 -2.48
C ALA A 74 28.43 -26.09 -3.19
N PRO A 75 27.55 -27.10 -3.15
CA PRO A 75 26.23 -27.02 -3.76
C PRO A 75 25.39 -25.85 -3.25
N THR A 76 25.46 -25.59 -1.93
CA THR A 76 24.78 -24.48 -1.26
C THR A 76 25.70 -23.87 -0.22
N SER A 77 25.31 -22.72 0.34
CA SER A 77 26.03 -22.07 1.45
C SER A 77 26.01 -22.88 2.76
N ALA A 78 25.09 -23.83 2.91
CA ALA A 78 25.00 -24.72 4.07
C ALA A 78 25.90 -25.97 3.94
N CYS A 79 26.56 -26.16 2.79
CA CYS A 79 27.40 -27.33 2.54
C CYS A 79 28.84 -27.13 3.02
N LEU A 80 29.32 -28.04 3.86
CA LEU A 80 30.69 -28.10 4.34
C LEU A 80 31.47 -29.24 3.66
N PRO A 81 32.74 -29.03 3.31
CA PRO A 81 33.53 -30.03 2.59
C PRO A 81 34.02 -31.16 3.49
N TYR A 82 33.77 -32.40 3.06
CA TYR A 82 34.26 -33.63 3.69
C TYR A 82 35.16 -34.40 2.71
N GLY A 83 36.10 -35.16 3.25
CA GLY A 83 37.06 -35.96 2.48
C GLY A 83 37.28 -37.33 3.09
N GLU A 84 37.72 -38.27 2.25
CA GLU A 84 38.13 -39.62 2.68
C GLU A 84 39.51 -39.57 3.35
N ALA A 85 39.63 -40.07 4.58
CA ALA A 85 40.93 -40.28 5.23
C ALA A 85 41.46 -41.71 5.07
N ALA A 86 40.55 -42.67 4.89
CA ALA A 86 40.80 -44.05 4.54
C ALA A 86 39.60 -44.52 3.71
N SER A 87 39.68 -45.71 3.10
CA SER A 87 38.54 -46.26 2.34
C SER A 87 37.27 -46.25 3.21
N ARG A 88 36.23 -45.54 2.76
CA ARG A 88 34.92 -45.44 3.44
C ARG A 88 34.91 -44.70 4.79
N VAL A 89 35.98 -43.97 5.15
CA VAL A 89 36.04 -43.15 6.36
C VAL A 89 36.08 -41.66 6.01
N LEU A 90 34.98 -40.97 6.30
CA LEU A 90 34.73 -39.58 5.92
C LEU A 90 34.88 -38.63 7.12
N LEU A 91 35.61 -37.53 6.94
CA LEU A 91 35.74 -36.48 7.95
C LEU A 91 35.95 -35.11 7.29
N PRO A 92 35.77 -34.00 8.03
CA PRO A 92 36.03 -32.67 7.50
C PRO A 92 37.43 -32.57 6.89
N ILE A 93 37.55 -31.88 5.75
CA ILE A 93 38.84 -31.78 5.04
C ILE A 93 39.94 -31.08 5.85
N GLU A 94 39.57 -30.33 6.88
CA GLU A 94 40.43 -29.58 7.79
C GLU A 94 40.65 -30.30 9.13
N ALA A 95 40.27 -31.58 9.24
CA ALA A 95 40.45 -32.37 10.46
C ALA A 95 41.60 -33.38 10.34
N LYS A 96 42.35 -33.61 11.42
CA LYS A 96 43.32 -34.72 11.56
C LYS A 96 42.96 -35.60 12.75
N PHE A 97 43.41 -36.85 12.75
CA PHE A 97 43.29 -37.72 13.92
C PHE A 97 44.34 -37.38 14.98
N ASP A 98 43.93 -37.50 16.24
CA ASP A 98 44.82 -37.45 17.41
C ASP A 98 44.40 -38.57 18.39
N PRO A 99 45.29 -39.54 18.72
CA PRO A 99 46.64 -39.71 18.17
C PRO A 99 46.64 -39.97 16.65
N ALA A 100 47.77 -39.71 16.00
CA ALA A 100 47.91 -39.94 14.56
C ALA A 100 47.75 -41.45 14.25
N ILE A 101 46.87 -41.76 13.31
CA ILE A 101 46.59 -43.11 12.83
C ILE A 101 46.73 -43.16 11.30
N THR A 102 47.26 -44.26 10.78
CA THR A 102 47.42 -44.46 9.34
C THR A 102 46.14 -45.02 8.72
N ALA A 103 45.99 -44.85 7.40
CA ALA A 103 44.84 -45.40 6.68
C ALA A 103 44.78 -46.94 6.78
N ALA A 104 45.92 -47.61 6.76
CA ALA A 104 46.00 -49.07 6.87
C ALA A 104 45.56 -49.59 8.25
N GLU A 105 45.88 -48.85 9.33
CA GLU A 105 45.42 -49.17 10.68
C GLU A 105 43.89 -48.97 10.81
N LEU A 106 43.35 -47.89 10.24
CA LEU A 106 41.90 -47.66 10.21
C LEU A 106 41.16 -48.76 9.43
N GLU A 107 41.68 -49.18 8.29
CA GLU A 107 41.07 -50.21 7.45
C GLU A 107 41.14 -51.61 8.07
N ALA A 108 42.13 -51.88 8.94
CA ALA A 108 42.23 -53.14 9.67
C ALA A 108 41.25 -53.23 10.84
N GLU A 109 40.94 -52.11 11.49
CA GLU A 109 40.09 -52.05 12.68
C GLU A 109 38.59 -51.85 12.37
N LEU A 110 38.27 -51.23 11.24
CA LEU A 110 36.90 -50.93 10.82
C LEU A 110 36.35 -51.98 9.87
N SER A 111 35.05 -52.26 9.97
CA SER A 111 34.41 -53.24 9.08
C SER A 111 34.37 -52.75 7.64
N ALA A 112 34.78 -53.60 6.70
CA ALA A 112 34.74 -53.29 5.27
C ALA A 112 33.32 -53.14 4.70
N GLU A 113 32.30 -53.58 5.44
CA GLU A 113 30.89 -53.57 5.02
C GLU A 113 30.18 -52.23 5.32
N GLN A 114 30.74 -51.40 6.19
CA GLN A 114 30.14 -50.15 6.65
C GLN A 114 30.81 -48.92 6.05
N THR A 115 30.08 -47.81 6.02
CA THR A 115 30.62 -46.48 5.71
C THR A 115 30.65 -45.65 6.98
N TYR A 116 31.79 -45.04 7.29
CA TYR A 116 32.02 -44.32 8.53
C TYR A 116 32.09 -42.82 8.27
N VAL A 117 31.38 -42.05 9.07
CA VAL A 117 31.42 -40.58 9.05
C VAL A 117 31.78 -40.09 10.43
N TRP A 118 32.85 -39.30 10.52
CA TRP A 118 33.26 -38.65 11.75
C TRP A 118 32.77 -37.21 11.77
N HIS A 119 31.71 -36.94 12.55
CA HIS A 119 31.20 -35.60 12.73
C HIS A 119 31.78 -34.97 14.02
N PRO A 120 32.20 -33.69 14.04
CA PRO A 120 32.89 -33.08 15.19
C PRO A 120 32.10 -33.12 16.51
N VAL A 121 30.77 -33.08 16.45
CA VAL A 121 29.91 -33.06 17.64
C VAL A 121 29.37 -34.45 17.99
N VAL A 122 29.07 -35.28 16.98
CA VAL A 122 28.38 -36.57 17.17
C VAL A 122 29.39 -37.70 17.38
N GLY A 123 30.61 -37.53 16.88
CA GLY A 123 31.62 -38.57 16.85
C GLY A 123 31.52 -39.45 15.61
N LEU A 124 32.03 -40.68 15.73
CA LEU A 124 32.05 -41.66 14.65
C LEU A 124 30.67 -42.32 14.51
N VAL A 125 30.10 -42.22 13.32
CA VAL A 125 28.83 -42.85 12.95
C VAL A 125 29.08 -43.86 11.85
N ALA A 126 28.59 -45.09 12.04
CA ALA A 126 28.66 -46.17 11.06
C ALA A 126 27.33 -46.30 10.33
N PHE A 127 27.38 -46.45 9.02
CA PHE A 127 26.23 -46.65 8.14
C PHE A 127 26.35 -47.99 7.43
N GLU A 128 25.33 -48.83 7.58
CA GLU A 128 25.17 -50.03 6.77
C GLU A 128 24.60 -49.67 5.39
N ALA A 129 24.59 -50.63 4.47
CA ALA A 129 24.01 -50.42 3.14
C ALA A 129 22.52 -50.03 3.19
N ALA A 130 21.78 -50.52 4.20
CA ALA A 130 20.37 -50.23 4.39
C ALA A 130 20.11 -48.80 4.93
N ASP A 131 21.08 -48.20 5.61
CA ASP A 131 20.95 -46.85 6.19
C ASP A 131 21.18 -45.74 5.14
N GLN A 132 21.64 -46.11 3.94
CA GLN A 132 21.94 -45.16 2.88
C GLN A 132 20.67 -44.80 2.11
N LEU A 133 20.22 -43.56 2.29
CA LEU A 133 19.02 -43.08 1.62
C LEU A 133 19.33 -42.68 0.17
N THR A 134 18.30 -42.77 -0.66
CA THR A 134 18.28 -42.24 -2.03
C THR A 134 17.28 -41.10 -2.10
N LEU A 135 17.31 -40.29 -3.17
CA LEU A 135 16.33 -39.22 -3.34
C LEU A 135 14.87 -39.70 -3.28
N ALA A 136 14.59 -40.90 -3.82
CA ALA A 136 13.25 -41.46 -3.80
C ALA A 136 12.72 -41.66 -2.36
N HIS A 137 13.58 -41.95 -1.39
CA HIS A 137 13.19 -42.10 0.01
C HIS A 137 12.77 -40.77 0.67
N LEU A 138 13.20 -39.63 0.13
CA LEU A 138 12.81 -38.30 0.62
C LEU A 138 11.56 -37.74 -0.06
N LEU A 139 11.07 -38.40 -1.11
CA LEU A 139 9.92 -37.96 -1.89
C LEU A 139 8.70 -38.80 -1.52
N THR A 140 7.64 -38.14 -1.07
CA THR A 140 6.34 -38.78 -0.91
C THR A 140 5.46 -38.38 -2.09
N ALA A 141 4.88 -39.36 -2.79
CA ALA A 141 3.91 -39.08 -3.83
C ALA A 141 2.74 -38.32 -3.20
N ALA A 142 2.33 -37.20 -3.81
CA ALA A 142 1.11 -36.53 -3.39
C ALA A 142 -0.04 -37.55 -3.48
N PRO A 143 -0.94 -37.60 -2.48
CA PRO A 143 -2.11 -38.46 -2.57
C PRO A 143 -2.82 -38.15 -3.88
N LEU A 144 -3.17 -39.20 -4.64
CA LEU A 144 -3.97 -39.06 -5.84
C LEU A 144 -5.30 -38.44 -5.42
N THR A 145 -5.45 -37.13 -5.62
CA THR A 145 -6.72 -36.46 -5.44
C THR A 145 -7.65 -37.05 -6.48
N THR A 146 -8.67 -37.79 -6.05
CA THR A 146 -9.80 -38.13 -6.93
C THR A 146 -10.52 -36.83 -7.24
N ALA A 147 -10.02 -36.09 -8.23
CA ALA A 147 -10.68 -34.93 -8.76
C ALA A 147 -12.04 -35.40 -9.29
N THR A 148 -13.11 -34.89 -8.68
CA THR A 148 -14.45 -34.98 -9.26
C THR A 148 -14.43 -34.21 -10.57
N PHE A 149 -14.37 -34.93 -11.69
CA PHE A 149 -14.43 -34.37 -13.05
C PHE A 149 -15.79 -33.70 -13.36
N ASP A 150 -16.74 -33.82 -12.43
CA ASP A 150 -18.08 -33.26 -12.45
C ASP A 150 -18.09 -31.74 -12.23
N ARG A 151 -16.93 -31.13 -11.97
CA ARG A 151 -16.71 -29.68 -11.84
C ARG A 151 -15.86 -29.11 -12.96
N GLY A 152 -16.03 -29.60 -14.19
CA GLY A 152 -15.48 -28.92 -15.36
C GLY A 152 -16.00 -27.49 -15.40
N GLU A 153 -15.11 -26.50 -15.29
CA GLU A 153 -15.46 -25.11 -15.57
C GLU A 153 -15.99 -25.04 -17.01
N PRO A 154 -17.20 -24.50 -17.24
CA PRO A 154 -17.69 -24.29 -18.58
C PRO A 154 -16.68 -23.40 -19.31
N GLY A 155 -16.14 -23.85 -20.44
CA GLY A 155 -15.29 -23.01 -21.27
C GLY A 155 -15.99 -21.69 -21.58
N THR A 156 -15.20 -20.61 -21.75
CA THR A 156 -15.66 -19.24 -21.93
C THR A 156 -16.82 -19.17 -22.92
N ARG A 157 -18.07 -19.09 -22.42
CA ARG A 157 -19.22 -18.82 -23.28
C ARG A 157 -19.04 -17.39 -23.77
N LEU A 158 -18.97 -17.21 -25.09
CA LEU A 158 -19.15 -15.88 -25.67
C LEU A 158 -20.49 -15.35 -25.14
N PRO A 159 -20.55 -14.13 -24.56
CA PRO A 159 -21.79 -13.59 -24.02
C PRO A 159 -22.88 -13.62 -25.10
N ASN A 160 -24.01 -14.28 -24.80
CA ASN A 160 -25.16 -14.32 -25.72
C ASN A 160 -25.83 -12.94 -25.85
N THR A 161 -25.44 -11.97 -25.02
CA THR A 161 -25.92 -10.59 -25.00
C THR A 161 -24.76 -9.66 -25.26
N LEU A 162 -24.84 -8.92 -26.37
CA LEU A 162 -23.93 -7.84 -26.71
C LEU A 162 -24.03 -6.74 -25.63
N ALA A 163 -23.03 -6.66 -24.73
CA ALA A 163 -23.02 -5.69 -23.64
C ALA A 163 -22.70 -4.25 -24.11
N SER A 164 -21.78 -4.11 -25.07
CA SER A 164 -21.41 -2.82 -25.66
C SER A 164 -20.65 -2.99 -26.97
N ILE A 165 -20.77 -2.02 -27.89
CA ILE A 165 -19.86 -1.84 -29.03
C ILE A 165 -19.04 -0.59 -28.77
N VAL A 166 -17.73 -0.76 -28.63
CA VAL A 166 -16.78 0.34 -28.38
C VAL A 166 -15.79 0.39 -29.55
N PRO A 167 -15.42 1.59 -30.05
CA PRO A 167 -14.35 1.73 -31.04
C PRO A 167 -13.04 1.17 -30.46
N ALA A 168 -12.34 0.32 -31.21
CA ALA A 168 -11.09 -0.32 -30.77
C ALA A 168 -9.95 0.69 -30.48
N ILE A 169 -10.06 1.90 -31.02
CA ILE A 169 -9.14 3.00 -30.76
C ILE A 169 -10.02 4.17 -30.31
N PRO A 170 -9.89 4.66 -29.07
CA PRO A 170 -10.60 5.85 -28.64
C PRO A 170 -10.20 7.04 -29.52
N PRO A 171 -11.13 7.95 -29.85
CA PRO A 171 -10.83 9.07 -30.73
C PRO A 171 -9.73 9.95 -30.11
N ASP A 172 -8.65 10.16 -30.87
CA ASP A 172 -7.57 11.08 -30.49
C ASP A 172 -8.13 12.51 -30.38
N MET A 173 -7.71 13.27 -29.36
CA MET A 173 -8.09 14.66 -29.12
C MET A 173 -7.97 15.52 -30.37
N LYS A 174 -6.93 15.29 -31.19
CA LYS A 174 -6.72 16.05 -32.43
C LYS A 174 -7.90 15.91 -33.38
N LEU A 175 -8.40 14.68 -33.54
CA LEU A 175 -9.53 14.38 -34.40
C LEU A 175 -10.83 14.98 -33.87
N VAL A 176 -11.01 14.93 -32.54
CA VAL A 176 -12.17 15.51 -31.85
C VAL A 176 -12.23 17.03 -31.97
N MET A 177 -11.10 17.70 -31.79
CA MET A 177 -11.00 19.17 -31.85
C MET A 177 -10.97 19.70 -33.28
N GLU A 178 -10.46 18.94 -34.25
CA GLU A 178 -10.54 19.31 -35.67
C GLU A 178 -11.98 19.34 -36.18
N ASP A 179 -12.83 18.41 -35.75
CA ASP A 179 -14.25 18.39 -36.12
C ASP A 179 -15.01 19.61 -35.56
N GLY A 180 -14.67 20.05 -34.35
CA GLY A 180 -15.24 21.25 -33.73
C GLY A 180 -14.71 22.58 -34.29
N ARG A 181 -13.62 22.58 -35.06
CA ARG A 181 -12.97 23.79 -35.55
C ARG A 181 -13.81 24.55 -36.56
N ASP A 182 -14.57 23.88 -37.43
CA ASP A 182 -15.51 24.47 -38.41
C ASP A 182 -15.02 25.79 -39.07
N GLY A 183 -13.77 25.79 -39.55
CA GLY A 183 -13.16 26.96 -40.21
C GLY A 183 -12.67 28.10 -39.30
N ILE A 184 -12.81 28.00 -37.98
CA ILE A 184 -12.35 28.99 -36.99
C ILE A 184 -10.83 29.20 -37.10
N GLY A 185 -10.42 30.47 -37.16
CA GLY A 185 -9.02 30.89 -37.20
C GLY A 185 -8.23 30.47 -38.44
N THR A 186 -8.89 30.02 -39.52
CA THR A 186 -8.24 29.64 -40.78
C THR A 186 -7.64 30.83 -41.54
N LYS A 187 -8.23 32.03 -41.40
CA LYS A 187 -7.80 33.27 -42.06
C LYS A 187 -7.01 34.23 -41.15
N GLY A 188 -6.85 33.91 -39.87
CA GLY A 188 -6.24 34.80 -38.87
C GLY A 188 -4.73 35.06 -38.99
N LYS A 189 -4.06 34.62 -40.08
CA LYS A 189 -2.63 34.91 -40.33
C LYS A 189 -2.41 36.23 -41.10
N ASP A 190 -3.41 36.70 -41.85
CA ASP A 190 -3.30 37.88 -42.73
C ASP A 190 -4.38 38.93 -42.43
N LEU A 191 -4.37 39.49 -41.21
CA LEU A 191 -5.37 40.44 -40.71
C LEU A 191 -5.58 41.69 -41.59
N ASN A 192 -4.57 42.03 -42.42
CA ASN A 192 -4.64 43.12 -43.40
C ASN A 192 -5.75 42.91 -44.46
N GLN A 193 -6.25 41.69 -44.63
CA GLN A 193 -7.30 41.33 -45.59
C GLN A 193 -8.70 41.27 -44.96
N LEU A 194 -8.87 41.71 -43.71
CA LEU A 194 -10.19 41.83 -43.07
C LEU A 194 -11.10 42.74 -43.92
N PRO A 195 -12.34 42.32 -44.23
CA PRO A 195 -13.32 43.15 -44.93
C PRO A 195 -13.50 44.49 -44.22
N LYS A 196 -13.49 45.58 -44.98
CA LYS A 196 -13.70 46.92 -44.42
C LYS A 196 -15.20 47.10 -44.09
N PRO A 197 -15.56 47.53 -42.88
CA PRO A 197 -16.94 47.87 -42.57
C PRO A 197 -17.38 49.10 -43.37
N GLU A 198 -18.67 49.19 -43.68
CA GLU A 198 -19.24 50.36 -44.36
C GLU A 198 -19.06 51.62 -43.47
N GLY A 199 -18.35 52.63 -43.99
CA GLY A 199 -18.17 53.92 -43.30
C GLY A 199 -16.84 54.14 -42.57
N GLU A 200 -15.79 53.38 -42.85
CA GLU A 200 -14.49 53.56 -42.19
C GLU A 200 -13.77 54.88 -42.61
N PRO A 201 -13.49 55.83 -41.69
CA PRO A 201 -12.77 57.06 -42.04
C PRO A 201 -11.31 56.77 -42.40
N GLN A 202 -10.87 57.23 -43.58
CA GLN A 202 -9.51 57.07 -44.09
C GLN A 202 -8.47 57.74 -43.17
N PRO A 203 -7.35 57.08 -42.85
CA PRO A 203 -6.29 57.70 -42.09
C PRO A 203 -5.48 58.61 -43.01
N GLY A 204 -5.76 59.92 -42.94
CA GLY A 204 -4.95 60.90 -43.66
C GLY A 204 -5.66 62.21 -44.01
N MET A 205 -6.28 62.88 -43.05
CA MET A 205 -6.39 64.35 -43.02
C MET A 205 -7.20 64.81 -41.80
N GLY A 206 -6.65 65.75 -41.03
CA GLY A 206 -7.47 66.73 -40.30
C GLY A 206 -7.60 66.60 -38.78
N ASN A 207 -6.68 67.30 -38.10
CA ASN A 207 -6.84 68.04 -36.85
C ASN A 207 -6.80 67.36 -35.48
N SER A 208 -5.83 67.85 -34.73
CA SER A 208 -5.66 67.83 -33.29
C SER A 208 -6.91 68.27 -32.54
N LEU A 209 -7.54 67.36 -31.79
CA LEU A 209 -8.06 67.61 -30.44
C LEU A 209 -8.56 66.27 -29.86
N GLY A 210 -8.10 65.90 -28.67
CA GLY A 210 -8.58 64.70 -27.97
C GLY A 210 -7.52 63.85 -27.27
N ARG A 211 -6.40 64.44 -26.83
CA ARG A 211 -5.49 63.83 -25.85
C ARG A 211 -6.12 63.97 -24.46
N MET A 212 -7.01 63.07 -24.07
CA MET A 212 -7.34 62.80 -22.66
C MET A 212 -8.29 61.60 -22.52
N GLY A 213 -7.83 60.54 -21.87
CA GLY A 213 -8.70 59.46 -21.37
C GLY A 213 -8.04 58.08 -21.37
N LEU A 214 -7.77 57.56 -20.16
CA LEU A 214 -7.40 56.19 -19.79
C LEU A 214 -5.92 55.78 -19.88
N SER A 215 -5.13 56.39 -19.02
CA SER A 215 -3.94 55.79 -18.42
C SER A 215 -4.28 55.16 -17.05
N VAL A 216 -4.84 53.95 -17.01
CA VAL A 216 -4.78 53.04 -15.85
C VAL A 216 -4.96 51.62 -16.37
N PHE A 217 -3.88 50.84 -16.50
CA PHE A 217 -3.81 49.41 -16.17
C PHE A 217 -2.36 48.93 -16.37
N ASP A 218 -1.48 49.41 -15.49
CA ASP A 218 -0.07 49.03 -15.43
C ASP A 218 0.18 48.04 -14.26
N ALA A 219 -0.71 47.04 -14.10
CA ALA A 219 -0.67 46.11 -12.97
C ALA A 219 -1.17 44.69 -13.30
N GLY A 220 -0.85 44.14 -14.48
CA GLY A 220 -1.35 42.81 -14.86
C GLY A 220 -0.56 42.05 -15.92
N LEU A 221 0.70 42.39 -16.20
CA LEU A 221 1.54 41.67 -17.15
C LEU A 221 3.01 41.73 -16.74
N ASN A 222 3.33 41.04 -15.65
CA ASN A 222 4.70 40.64 -15.33
C ASN A 222 4.75 39.11 -15.23
N LEU A 223 4.95 38.47 -16.38
CA LEU A 223 5.21 37.04 -16.44
C LEU A 223 6.28 36.74 -17.51
N ALA A 224 7.45 37.38 -17.42
CA ALA A 224 8.74 36.81 -17.84
C ALA A 224 9.93 37.79 -17.64
N SER A 225 10.40 37.96 -16.41
CA SER A 225 11.84 38.24 -16.15
C SER A 225 12.21 37.92 -14.69
N ALA A 226 11.94 36.69 -14.26
CA ALA A 226 12.46 36.13 -13.01
C ALA A 226 12.37 34.59 -13.05
N ALA A 227 13.00 33.97 -14.05
CA ALA A 227 13.30 32.55 -14.01
C ALA A 227 14.66 32.38 -13.31
N GLY A 228 14.64 32.12 -12.01
CA GLY A 228 15.85 31.83 -11.24
C GLY A 228 15.57 30.95 -10.02
N PRO A 229 14.79 31.37 -9.02
CA PRO A 229 14.68 30.60 -7.77
C PRO A 229 13.26 30.17 -7.33
N PHE A 230 12.24 30.17 -8.22
CA PHE A 230 10.86 29.82 -7.82
C PHE A 230 10.37 28.43 -8.30
N VAL A 231 11.01 27.83 -9.30
CA VAL A 231 10.64 26.47 -9.79
C VAL A 231 11.26 25.36 -8.93
N GLU A 232 12.42 25.62 -8.33
CA GLU A 232 13.21 24.63 -7.58
C GLU A 232 12.67 24.38 -6.15
N ARG A 233 11.74 25.21 -5.67
CA ARG A 233 11.16 25.10 -4.31
C ARG A 233 9.80 24.42 -4.25
N MET A 234 9.21 24.07 -5.40
CA MET A 234 7.94 23.34 -5.46
C MET A 234 8.09 21.87 -5.90
N PHE A 235 9.28 21.48 -6.40
CA PHE A 235 9.60 20.10 -6.77
C PHE A 235 10.95 19.70 -6.18
N GLY A 236 10.93 19.12 -4.98
CA GLY A 236 12.08 18.42 -4.41
C GLY A 236 12.39 17.12 -5.17
N PRO A 237 13.57 16.52 -4.98
CA PRO A 237 14.06 15.46 -5.85
C PRO A 237 13.36 14.13 -5.53
N ALA A 238 12.62 13.61 -6.50
CA ALA A 238 12.22 12.20 -6.53
C ALA A 238 13.00 11.51 -7.66
N GLY A 239 13.62 10.38 -7.32
CA GLY A 239 14.53 9.62 -8.16
C GLY A 239 13.89 8.94 -9.38
N PRO A 240 14.70 8.21 -10.17
CA PRO A 240 14.35 7.78 -11.52
C PRO A 240 13.48 6.52 -11.51
N GLY A 241 12.35 6.57 -12.21
CA GLY A 241 11.56 5.38 -12.53
C GLY A 241 10.22 5.66 -13.22
N ALA A 242 10.14 5.25 -14.49
CA ALA A 242 8.93 5.02 -15.31
C ALA A 242 8.05 6.25 -15.65
N GLY A 243 7.65 6.53 -16.89
CA GLY A 243 7.80 5.84 -18.17
C GLY A 243 7.58 6.84 -19.32
N SER A 244 8.23 6.58 -20.45
CA SER A 244 8.16 7.40 -21.66
C SER A 244 6.89 7.13 -22.45
N GLY A 245 6.23 8.16 -22.95
CA GLY A 245 5.19 8.03 -23.97
C GLY A 245 4.46 9.33 -24.26
N SER A 246 4.76 9.92 -25.43
CA SER A 246 3.96 10.88 -26.23
C SER A 246 3.45 12.22 -25.63
N GLY A 247 3.42 12.43 -24.31
CA GLY A 247 2.87 13.66 -23.71
C GLY A 247 3.73 14.93 -23.87
N GLU A 248 5.03 14.79 -24.09
CA GLU A 248 5.96 15.94 -24.14
C GLU A 248 6.04 16.61 -25.53
N THR A 249 5.62 15.92 -26.60
CA THR A 249 5.84 16.34 -27.99
C THR A 249 4.85 17.40 -28.47
N TRP A 250 3.62 17.41 -27.95
CA TRP A 250 2.60 18.38 -28.35
C TRP A 250 2.60 19.65 -27.46
N LEU A 251 2.85 19.53 -26.15
CA LEU A 251 3.05 20.67 -25.24
C LEU A 251 4.23 21.56 -25.67
N SER A 252 5.28 20.95 -26.22
CA SER A 252 6.43 21.67 -26.80
C SER A 252 6.07 22.36 -28.12
N GLN A 253 5.26 21.72 -28.99
CA GLN A 253 4.76 22.34 -30.23
C GLN A 253 3.79 23.49 -29.97
N TRP A 254 2.92 23.39 -28.95
CA TRP A 254 2.01 24.47 -28.57
C TRP A 254 2.72 25.63 -27.89
N LYS A 255 3.74 25.37 -27.05
CA LYS A 255 4.66 26.42 -26.54
C LYS A 255 5.39 27.12 -27.68
N GLN A 256 5.87 26.40 -28.69
CA GLN A 256 6.51 27.01 -29.85
C GLN A 256 5.55 27.84 -30.70
N TRP A 257 4.33 27.35 -30.96
CA TRP A 257 3.31 28.11 -31.70
C TRP A 257 2.85 29.36 -30.94
N THR A 258 2.66 29.27 -29.60
CA THR A 258 2.29 30.42 -28.76
C THR A 258 3.43 31.42 -28.63
N GLN A 259 4.68 30.98 -28.40
CA GLN A 259 5.85 31.86 -28.33
C GLN A 259 6.15 32.55 -29.67
N GLN A 260 6.10 31.84 -30.80
CA GLN A 260 6.31 32.46 -32.11
C GLN A 260 5.23 33.51 -32.46
N ARG A 261 3.97 33.29 -32.04
CA ARG A 261 2.90 34.29 -32.22
C ARG A 261 2.99 35.45 -31.23
N LEU A 262 3.39 35.21 -29.98
CA LEU A 262 3.62 36.27 -28.98
C LEU A 262 4.82 37.17 -29.35
N ASP A 263 5.87 36.60 -29.93
CA ASP A 263 7.04 37.36 -30.39
C ASP A 263 6.71 38.25 -31.60
N GLN A 264 5.85 37.79 -32.52
CA GLN A 264 5.31 38.63 -33.60
C GLN A 264 4.30 39.67 -33.09
N LEU A 265 3.62 39.38 -31.97
CA LEU A 265 2.70 40.31 -31.30
C LEU A 265 3.43 41.42 -30.53
N ASN A 266 4.74 41.39 -30.33
CA ASN A 266 5.45 42.52 -29.71
C ASN A 266 6.03 43.56 -30.69
N GLN A 267 5.97 43.32 -32.01
CA GLN A 267 6.66 44.19 -33.00
C GLN A 267 5.75 45.09 -33.86
N ALA A 268 4.44 45.19 -33.64
CA ALA A 268 3.55 46.09 -34.39
C ALA A 268 2.85 47.14 -33.51
N THR A 269 2.80 48.37 -34.01
CA THR A 269 2.18 49.57 -33.42
C THR A 269 0.74 49.35 -32.90
N LEU A 270 0.48 49.72 -31.63
CA LEU A 270 -0.80 49.53 -30.92
C LEU A 270 -2.03 50.11 -31.65
N SER A 271 -1.90 51.23 -32.36
CA SER A 271 -3.03 51.91 -33.02
C SER A 271 -3.55 51.24 -34.29
N GLN A 272 -2.72 50.46 -35.00
CA GLN A 272 -3.18 49.65 -36.13
C GLN A 272 -3.97 48.43 -35.64
N ARG A 273 -3.58 47.89 -34.47
CA ARG A 273 -4.23 46.74 -33.83
C ARG A 273 -5.62 47.07 -33.31
N ASP A 274 -5.81 48.23 -32.70
CA ASP A 274 -7.13 48.64 -32.21
C ASP A 274 -8.15 48.72 -33.37
N LYS A 275 -7.72 49.16 -34.56
CA LYS A 275 -8.59 49.18 -35.76
C LYS A 275 -8.91 47.78 -36.26
N GLU A 276 -7.93 46.90 -36.33
CA GLU A 276 -8.13 45.52 -36.77
C GLU A 276 -9.00 44.71 -35.80
N ILE A 277 -8.82 44.92 -34.49
CA ILE A 277 -9.67 44.34 -33.45
C ILE A 277 -11.11 44.88 -33.57
N ASN A 278 -11.29 46.18 -33.77
CA ASN A 278 -12.60 46.78 -33.98
C ASN A 278 -13.28 46.28 -35.28
N ARG A 279 -12.52 46.10 -36.38
CA ARG A 279 -13.02 45.48 -37.62
C ARG A 279 -13.48 44.04 -37.38
N LEU A 280 -12.68 43.25 -36.67
CA LEU A 280 -13.03 41.89 -36.30
C LEU A 280 -14.26 41.86 -35.40
N MET A 281 -14.35 42.75 -34.41
CA MET A 281 -15.54 42.89 -33.55
C MET A 281 -16.80 43.22 -34.35
N ASN A 282 -16.74 44.21 -35.24
CA ASN A 282 -17.87 44.53 -36.13
C ASN A 282 -18.25 43.35 -37.02
N LEU A 283 -17.25 42.62 -37.55
CA LEU A 283 -17.51 41.44 -38.37
C LEU A 283 -18.15 40.31 -37.56
N LEU A 284 -17.72 40.09 -36.31
CA LEU A 284 -18.32 39.12 -35.40
C LEU A 284 -19.76 39.50 -35.00
N GLU A 285 -20.09 40.79 -34.94
CA GLU A 285 -21.44 41.28 -34.68
C GLU A 285 -22.37 41.13 -35.89
N GLN A 286 -21.89 41.50 -37.09
CA GLN A 286 -22.70 41.46 -38.31
C GLN A 286 -22.81 40.06 -38.91
N ASN A 287 -21.70 39.31 -38.94
CA ASN A 287 -21.63 37.97 -39.50
C ASN A 287 -20.68 37.07 -38.67
N PRO A 288 -21.18 36.48 -37.58
CA PRO A 288 -20.36 35.76 -36.60
C PRO A 288 -19.59 34.57 -37.18
N ASP A 289 -20.20 33.81 -38.11
CA ASP A 289 -19.55 32.67 -38.75
C ASP A 289 -18.35 33.09 -39.61
N GLU A 290 -18.50 34.18 -40.37
CA GLU A 290 -17.40 34.70 -41.19
C GLU A 290 -16.33 35.36 -40.31
N GLY A 291 -16.73 36.09 -39.27
CA GLY A 291 -15.82 36.68 -38.29
C GLY A 291 -14.97 35.65 -37.55
N LEU A 292 -15.55 34.51 -37.18
CA LEU A 292 -14.83 33.43 -36.49
C LEU A 292 -13.71 32.80 -37.34
N LYS A 293 -13.78 32.86 -38.67
CA LYS A 293 -12.66 32.42 -39.55
C LYS A 293 -11.41 33.26 -39.35
N TRP A 294 -11.57 34.50 -38.91
CA TRP A 294 -10.49 35.45 -38.62
C TRP A 294 -10.10 35.48 -37.14
N ALA A 295 -10.69 34.61 -36.30
CA ALA A 295 -10.49 34.64 -34.87
C ALA A 295 -9.01 34.53 -34.46
N LEU A 296 -8.66 35.32 -33.46
CA LEU A 296 -7.35 35.37 -32.82
C LEU A 296 -7.46 34.89 -31.36
N PRO A 297 -6.43 34.20 -30.82
CA PRO A 297 -6.34 33.91 -29.39
C PRO A 297 -6.27 35.22 -28.55
N ILE A 298 -6.79 35.15 -27.32
CA ILE A 298 -7.34 36.25 -26.49
C ILE A 298 -6.49 37.53 -26.34
N GLY A 299 -7.19 38.69 -26.35
CA GLY A 299 -6.86 39.93 -25.64
C GLY A 299 -8.09 40.85 -25.44
N GLY A 300 -8.33 41.39 -24.24
CA GLY A 300 -9.31 42.47 -23.97
C GLY A 300 -10.78 42.15 -24.28
N GLU A 301 -11.49 43.08 -24.94
CA GLU A 301 -12.95 43.04 -25.21
C GLU A 301 -13.41 41.83 -26.06
N LEU A 302 -12.51 41.22 -26.84
CA LEU A 302 -12.77 40.00 -27.62
C LEU A 302 -13.19 38.82 -26.75
N GLN A 303 -12.72 38.76 -25.49
CA GLN A 303 -13.06 37.67 -24.57
C GLN A 303 -14.57 37.63 -24.30
N ARG A 304 -15.21 38.79 -24.12
CA ARG A 304 -16.66 38.87 -23.90
C ARG A 304 -17.42 38.41 -25.15
N LYS A 305 -16.99 38.87 -26.33
CA LYS A 305 -17.60 38.51 -27.62
C LYS A 305 -17.49 37.02 -27.93
N TYR A 306 -16.32 36.41 -27.73
CA TYR A 306 -16.18 34.96 -27.91
C TYR A 306 -17.04 34.16 -26.94
N ARG A 307 -17.22 34.62 -25.70
CA ARG A 307 -18.14 33.98 -24.75
C ARG A 307 -19.60 34.10 -25.18
N GLU A 308 -20.02 35.28 -25.67
CA GLU A 308 -21.36 35.47 -26.26
C GLU A 308 -21.59 34.53 -27.45
N LEU A 309 -20.61 34.43 -28.35
CA LEU A 309 -20.68 33.54 -29.51
C LEU A 309 -20.70 32.06 -29.12
N ALA A 310 -19.86 31.65 -28.17
CA ALA A 310 -19.89 30.27 -27.68
C ALA A 310 -21.26 29.93 -27.08
N ASN A 311 -21.85 30.83 -26.29
CA ASN A 311 -23.20 30.64 -25.74
C ASN A 311 -24.29 30.60 -26.82
N ARG A 312 -24.14 31.38 -27.90
CA ARG A 312 -25.00 31.28 -29.08
C ARG A 312 -24.86 29.91 -29.74
N GLU A 313 -23.66 29.40 -29.96
CA GLU A 313 -23.43 28.06 -30.54
C GLU A 313 -24.01 26.94 -29.66
N ILE A 314 -23.91 27.06 -28.33
CA ILE A 314 -24.60 26.15 -27.39
C ILE A 314 -26.12 26.18 -27.62
N GLY A 315 -26.72 27.38 -27.72
CA GLY A 315 -28.15 27.55 -27.97
C GLY A 315 -28.59 26.98 -29.34
N LEU A 316 -27.68 26.89 -30.29
CA LEU A 316 -27.90 26.26 -31.60
C LEU A 316 -27.62 24.75 -31.60
N GLY A 317 -27.25 24.16 -30.46
CA GLY A 317 -26.91 22.73 -30.34
C GLY A 317 -25.55 22.34 -30.91
N ARG A 318 -24.70 23.32 -31.27
CA ARG A 318 -23.36 23.10 -31.85
C ARG A 318 -22.29 23.00 -30.77
N TYR A 319 -22.43 22.02 -29.89
CA TYR A 319 -21.61 21.88 -28.69
C TYR A 319 -20.11 21.72 -28.98
N ARG A 320 -19.73 20.94 -30.01
CA ARG A 320 -18.31 20.80 -30.42
C ARG A 320 -17.67 22.13 -30.81
N ARG A 321 -18.40 22.94 -31.56
CA ARG A 321 -17.94 24.25 -32.01
C ARG A 321 -17.84 25.25 -30.86
N ALA A 322 -18.83 25.25 -29.98
CA ALA A 322 -18.77 26.03 -28.74
C ALA A 322 -17.58 25.62 -27.85
N ALA A 323 -17.34 24.31 -27.70
CA ALA A 323 -16.21 23.79 -26.94
C ALA A 323 -14.86 24.20 -27.54
N TYR A 324 -14.73 24.20 -28.88
CA TYR A 324 -13.54 24.71 -29.56
C TYR A 324 -13.28 26.20 -29.25
N ILE A 325 -14.34 27.03 -29.27
CA ILE A 325 -14.24 28.45 -28.90
C ILE A 325 -13.78 28.58 -27.44
N TYR A 326 -14.35 27.80 -26.51
CA TYR A 326 -13.93 27.83 -25.11
C TYR A 326 -12.48 27.37 -24.91
N ALA A 327 -12.07 26.26 -25.52
CA ALA A 327 -10.75 25.68 -25.33
C ALA A 327 -9.63 26.49 -26.00
N GLU A 328 -9.80 26.87 -27.27
CA GLU A 328 -8.72 27.47 -28.08
C GLU A 328 -8.78 29.00 -28.13
N LEU A 329 -9.98 29.60 -28.17
CA LEU A 329 -10.12 31.06 -28.25
C LEU A 329 -10.24 31.73 -26.88
N LEU A 330 -10.79 31.06 -25.87
CA LEU A 330 -10.95 31.59 -24.50
C LEU A 330 -9.98 30.98 -23.49
N ALA A 331 -9.20 29.97 -23.87
CA ALA A 331 -8.30 29.21 -23.00
C ALA A 331 -8.98 28.67 -21.73
N ASP A 332 -10.30 28.44 -21.79
CA ASP A 332 -11.14 27.97 -20.71
C ASP A 332 -11.53 26.51 -20.98
N ILE A 333 -10.63 25.61 -20.60
CA ILE A 333 -10.76 24.17 -20.87
C ILE A 333 -11.85 23.53 -20.00
N GLU A 334 -12.07 24.04 -18.78
CA GLU A 334 -13.14 23.56 -17.91
C GLU A 334 -14.52 23.88 -18.53
N ALA A 335 -14.72 25.10 -19.03
CA ALA A 335 -15.94 25.45 -19.75
C ALA A 335 -16.13 24.59 -21.00
N ALA A 336 -15.06 24.36 -21.78
CA ALA A 336 -15.13 23.51 -22.97
C ALA A 336 -15.58 22.08 -22.65
N ALA A 337 -15.00 21.45 -21.62
CA ALA A 337 -15.39 20.12 -21.19
C ALA A 337 -16.86 20.08 -20.71
N ASN A 338 -17.30 21.09 -19.94
CA ASN A 338 -18.69 21.19 -19.48
C ASN A 338 -19.68 21.34 -20.65
N VAL A 339 -19.33 22.09 -21.69
CA VAL A 339 -20.15 22.26 -22.89
C VAL A 339 -20.27 20.94 -23.66
N LEU A 340 -19.19 20.17 -23.77
CA LEU A 340 -19.24 18.84 -24.38
C LEU A 340 -20.11 17.88 -23.56
N LYS A 341 -20.04 17.92 -22.22
CA LYS A 341 -20.93 17.15 -21.34
C LYS A 341 -22.40 17.52 -21.57
N GLN A 342 -22.73 18.81 -21.68
CA GLN A 342 -24.08 19.28 -21.99
C GLN A 342 -24.58 18.74 -23.34
N GLY A 343 -23.69 18.67 -24.33
CA GLY A 343 -23.97 18.07 -25.64
C GLY A 343 -23.93 16.54 -25.70
N GLN A 344 -23.77 15.85 -24.56
CA GLN A 344 -23.62 14.38 -24.47
C GLN A 344 -22.40 13.82 -25.23
N HIS A 345 -21.40 14.65 -25.49
CA HIS A 345 -20.13 14.26 -26.08
C HIS A 345 -19.16 13.76 -25.00
N TRP A 346 -19.54 12.68 -24.31
CA TRP A 346 -18.88 12.20 -23.08
C TRP A 346 -17.42 11.79 -23.27
N ARG A 347 -17.09 11.10 -24.37
CA ARG A 347 -15.70 10.71 -24.69
C ARG A 347 -14.80 11.93 -24.90
N GLU A 348 -15.29 12.89 -25.66
CA GLU A 348 -14.57 14.12 -26.00
C GLU A 348 -14.31 14.96 -24.75
N ALA A 349 -15.31 15.07 -23.87
CA ALA A 349 -15.17 15.70 -22.57
C ALA A 349 -14.17 14.95 -21.66
N ALA A 350 -14.22 13.62 -21.61
CA ALA A 350 -13.32 12.80 -20.80
C ALA A 350 -11.85 12.96 -21.21
N VAL A 351 -11.57 13.00 -22.52
CA VAL A 351 -10.22 13.28 -23.05
C VAL A 351 -9.71 14.65 -22.58
N LEU A 352 -10.57 15.68 -22.58
CA LEU A 352 -10.18 17.00 -22.05
C LEU A 352 -9.87 16.97 -20.54
N TYR A 353 -10.67 16.26 -19.75
CA TYR A 353 -10.41 16.10 -18.31
C TYR A 353 -9.09 15.36 -18.04
N GLN A 354 -8.82 14.30 -18.80
CA GLN A 354 -7.63 13.47 -18.62
C GLN A 354 -6.36 14.18 -19.08
N GLU A 355 -6.32 14.67 -20.31
CA GLU A 355 -5.07 15.15 -20.92
C GLU A 355 -4.74 16.61 -20.58
N ARG A 356 -5.75 17.51 -20.61
CA ARG A 356 -5.54 18.96 -20.43
C ARG A 356 -5.67 19.38 -18.98
N LEU A 357 -6.73 18.93 -18.29
CA LEU A 357 -6.97 19.28 -16.90
C LEU A 357 -6.20 18.40 -15.91
N LYS A 358 -5.66 17.26 -16.38
CA LYS A 358 -4.94 16.27 -15.55
C LYS A 358 -5.80 15.78 -14.37
N ARG A 359 -7.10 15.65 -14.59
CA ARG A 359 -8.09 15.15 -13.63
C ARG A 359 -8.72 13.85 -14.16
N PRO A 360 -8.02 12.72 -14.04
CA PRO A 360 -8.47 11.45 -14.63
C PRO A 360 -9.70 10.86 -13.91
N LEU A 361 -9.93 11.20 -12.63
CA LEU A 361 -11.14 10.78 -11.92
C LEU A 361 -12.39 11.49 -12.48
N ASP A 362 -12.31 12.79 -12.76
CA ASP A 362 -13.40 13.54 -13.39
C ASP A 362 -13.68 13.02 -14.81
N ALA A 363 -12.64 12.55 -15.52
CA ALA A 363 -12.78 11.88 -16.81
C ALA A 363 -13.56 10.55 -16.68
N ALA A 364 -13.21 9.71 -15.69
CA ALA A 364 -13.93 8.47 -15.42
C ALA A 364 -15.40 8.72 -15.05
N GLU A 365 -15.67 9.71 -14.20
CA GLU A 365 -17.05 10.12 -13.86
C GLU A 365 -17.82 10.62 -15.08
N CYS A 366 -17.17 11.35 -15.98
CA CYS A 366 -17.75 11.81 -17.24
C CYS A 366 -18.15 10.63 -18.15
N LEU A 367 -17.31 9.59 -18.23
CA LEU A 367 -17.61 8.38 -18.99
C LEU A 367 -18.73 7.55 -18.34
N GLU A 368 -18.75 7.45 -17.00
CA GLU A 368 -19.83 6.83 -16.22
C GLU A 368 -21.18 7.51 -16.50
N GLN A 369 -21.22 8.85 -16.48
CA GLN A 369 -22.42 9.65 -16.83
C GLN A 369 -22.87 9.41 -18.28
N GLY A 370 -21.95 9.11 -19.17
CA GLY A 370 -22.21 8.77 -20.57
C GLY A 370 -22.63 7.32 -20.82
N GLY A 371 -22.72 6.48 -19.79
CA GLY A 371 -22.99 5.05 -19.93
C GLY A 371 -21.82 4.24 -20.50
N LEU A 372 -20.65 4.84 -20.65
CA LEU A 372 -19.43 4.23 -21.18
C LEU A 372 -18.68 3.50 -20.05
N CYS A 373 -19.35 2.52 -19.44
CA CYS A 373 -18.90 1.88 -18.21
C CYS A 373 -17.56 1.16 -18.38
N SER A 374 -17.29 0.54 -19.55
CA SER A 374 -16.04 -0.18 -19.80
C SER A 374 -14.81 0.74 -19.74
N GLU A 375 -14.87 1.88 -20.43
CA GLU A 375 -13.78 2.87 -20.45
C GLU A 375 -13.61 3.52 -19.06
N ALA A 376 -14.73 3.77 -18.35
CA ALA A 376 -14.68 4.30 -16.99
C ALA A 376 -14.04 3.32 -15.99
N ILE A 377 -14.32 2.02 -16.12
CA ILE A 377 -13.73 0.97 -15.28
C ILE A 377 -12.20 0.95 -15.42
N GLU A 378 -11.67 1.02 -16.65
CA GLU A 378 -10.21 1.03 -16.88
C GLU A 378 -9.54 2.18 -16.13
N LEU A 379 -10.07 3.41 -16.27
CA LEU A 379 -9.56 4.57 -15.55
C LEU A 379 -9.69 4.43 -14.03
N TYR A 380 -10.80 3.87 -13.54
CA TYR A 380 -10.97 3.64 -12.09
C TYR A 380 -9.98 2.60 -11.57
N LEU A 381 -9.69 1.54 -12.32
CA LEU A 381 -8.70 0.52 -11.93
C LEU A 381 -7.28 1.08 -11.92
N GLU A 382 -6.88 1.85 -12.93
CA GLU A 382 -5.58 2.54 -12.99
C GLU A 382 -5.35 3.45 -11.77
N HIS A 383 -6.41 4.14 -11.33
CA HIS A 383 -6.37 5.04 -10.18
C HIS A 383 -6.76 4.38 -8.85
N LYS A 384 -6.81 3.04 -8.78
CA LYS A 384 -7.10 2.26 -7.56
C LYS A 384 -8.45 2.60 -6.91
N ARG A 385 -9.44 3.02 -7.70
CA ARG A 385 -10.82 3.25 -7.26
C ARG A 385 -11.65 1.98 -7.41
N TYR A 386 -11.22 0.93 -6.72
CA TYR A 386 -11.78 -0.42 -6.88
C TYR A 386 -13.28 -0.52 -6.53
N LEU A 387 -13.77 0.26 -5.57
CA LEU A 387 -15.20 0.26 -5.22
C LEU A 387 -16.09 0.74 -6.36
N LYS A 388 -15.69 1.83 -7.02
CA LYS A 388 -16.40 2.38 -8.18
C LYS A 388 -16.33 1.43 -9.36
N ALA A 389 -15.15 0.86 -9.63
CA ALA A 389 -15.00 -0.16 -10.68
C ALA A 389 -15.89 -1.39 -10.41
N GLY A 390 -15.91 -1.91 -9.19
CA GLY A 390 -16.77 -3.03 -8.80
C GLY A 390 -18.25 -2.73 -8.95
N ASP A 391 -18.70 -1.53 -8.54
CA ASP A 391 -20.10 -1.09 -8.72
C ASP A 391 -20.50 -1.03 -10.21
N LEU A 392 -19.61 -0.59 -11.09
CA LEU A 392 -19.83 -0.60 -12.53
C LEU A 392 -19.86 -2.03 -13.10
N TYR A 393 -19.00 -2.93 -12.64
CA TYR A 393 -19.06 -4.34 -13.04
C TYR A 393 -20.37 -5.01 -12.63
N VAL A 394 -20.93 -4.67 -11.46
CA VAL A 394 -22.26 -5.13 -11.04
C VAL A 394 -23.34 -4.61 -11.99
N GLN A 395 -23.28 -3.34 -12.41
CA GLN A 395 -24.22 -2.79 -13.40
C GLN A 395 -24.14 -3.51 -14.75
N LEU A 396 -22.93 -3.97 -15.13
CA LEU A 396 -22.69 -4.76 -16.34
C LEU A 396 -23.02 -6.26 -16.18
N GLN A 397 -23.56 -6.68 -15.03
CA GLN A 397 -23.86 -8.08 -14.69
C GLN A 397 -22.63 -9.01 -14.72
N GLN A 398 -21.43 -8.47 -14.49
CA GLN A 398 -20.18 -9.22 -14.42
C GLN A 398 -19.79 -9.44 -12.96
N GLN A 399 -20.49 -10.37 -12.29
CA GLN A 399 -20.32 -10.58 -10.85
C GLN A 399 -18.90 -11.02 -10.46
N ASP A 400 -18.28 -11.91 -11.23
CA ASP A 400 -16.94 -12.44 -10.91
C ASP A 400 -15.87 -11.34 -10.94
N GLU A 401 -15.94 -10.40 -11.89
CA GLU A 401 -15.01 -9.27 -11.98
C GLU A 401 -15.30 -8.22 -10.90
N ALA A 402 -16.58 -8.01 -10.55
CA ALA A 402 -16.96 -7.16 -9.44
C ALA A 402 -16.39 -7.68 -8.11
N ASP A 403 -16.51 -8.98 -7.85
CA ASP A 403 -16.01 -9.61 -6.63
C ASP A 403 -14.48 -9.47 -6.52
N LYS A 404 -13.74 -9.67 -7.63
CA LYS A 404 -12.29 -9.40 -7.68
C LYS A 404 -11.96 -7.95 -7.33
N CYS A 405 -12.71 -7.00 -7.86
CA CYS A 405 -12.53 -5.57 -7.55
C CYS A 405 -12.81 -5.28 -6.07
N PHE A 406 -13.86 -5.86 -5.50
CA PHE A 406 -14.17 -5.69 -4.09
C PHE A 406 -13.12 -6.32 -3.17
N GLU A 407 -12.55 -7.48 -3.53
CA GLU A 407 -11.42 -8.07 -2.79
C GLU A 407 -10.18 -7.16 -2.81
N LEU A 408 -9.89 -6.54 -3.96
CA LEU A 408 -8.83 -5.52 -4.05
C LEU A 408 -9.14 -4.32 -3.15
N ALA A 409 -10.38 -3.84 -3.13
CA ALA A 409 -10.80 -2.77 -2.23
C ALA A 409 -10.64 -3.12 -0.74
N VAL A 410 -10.96 -4.36 -0.36
CA VAL A 410 -10.75 -4.87 1.01
C VAL A 410 -9.26 -4.92 1.34
N SER A 411 -8.42 -5.39 0.42
CA SER A 411 -6.96 -5.41 0.61
C SER A 411 -6.38 -4.01 0.82
N GLU A 412 -6.90 -3.01 0.09
CA GLU A 412 -6.50 -1.62 0.23
C GLU A 412 -6.93 -1.05 1.59
N CYS A 413 -8.17 -1.29 2.02
CA CYS A 413 -8.65 -0.87 3.34
C CYS A 413 -7.78 -1.47 4.46
N ARG A 414 -7.45 -2.76 4.35
CA ARG A 414 -6.54 -3.43 5.29
C ARG A 414 -5.15 -2.80 5.31
N SER A 415 -4.59 -2.45 4.15
CA SER A 415 -3.28 -1.78 4.06
C SER A 415 -3.27 -0.41 4.76
N ARG A 416 -4.40 0.30 4.74
CA ARG A 416 -4.61 1.59 5.42
C ARG A 416 -5.02 1.46 6.88
N ARG A 417 -5.13 0.23 7.40
CA ARG A 417 -5.64 -0.11 8.74
C ARG A 417 -7.09 0.34 8.99
N ASP A 418 -7.88 0.47 7.94
CA ASP A 418 -9.31 0.80 8.01
C ASP A 418 -10.15 -0.48 8.08
N ALA A 419 -10.30 -1.01 9.31
CA ALA A 419 -11.05 -2.23 9.56
C ALA A 419 -12.56 -2.05 9.33
N LEU A 420 -13.09 -0.86 9.61
CA LEU A 420 -14.50 -0.53 9.41
C LEU A 420 -14.86 -0.51 7.93
N GLY A 421 -14.04 0.16 7.11
CA GLY A 421 -14.22 0.18 5.67
C GLY A 421 -14.17 -1.22 5.08
N ALA A 422 -13.18 -2.02 5.47
CA ALA A 422 -13.04 -3.41 5.03
C ALA A 422 -14.26 -4.27 5.38
N ALA A 423 -14.74 -4.19 6.62
CA ALA A 423 -15.91 -4.95 7.07
C ALA A 423 -17.19 -4.57 6.34
N LYS A 424 -17.40 -3.27 6.08
CA LYS A 424 -18.56 -2.78 5.33
C LYS A 424 -18.59 -3.34 3.90
N ILE A 425 -17.44 -3.35 3.22
CA ILE A 425 -17.34 -3.91 1.86
C ILE A 425 -17.61 -5.43 1.89
N LEU A 426 -17.05 -6.14 2.86
CA LEU A 426 -17.25 -7.58 3.02
C LEU A 426 -18.73 -7.94 3.29
N GLU A 427 -19.42 -7.13 4.09
CA GLU A 427 -20.83 -7.33 4.40
C GLU A 427 -21.74 -6.96 3.22
N GLU A 428 -21.62 -5.75 2.68
CA GLU A 428 -22.57 -5.19 1.72
C GLU A 428 -22.31 -5.65 0.28
N LYS A 429 -21.04 -5.78 -0.12
CA LYS A 429 -20.66 -6.02 -1.52
C LYS A 429 -20.34 -7.48 -1.81
N LEU A 430 -19.62 -8.14 -0.90
CA LEU A 430 -19.24 -9.55 -1.04
C LEU A 430 -20.18 -10.53 -0.30
N ALA A 431 -21.19 -10.01 0.41
CA ALA A 431 -22.16 -10.79 1.19
C ALA A 431 -21.53 -11.83 2.16
N SER A 432 -20.29 -11.60 2.59
CA SER A 432 -19.51 -12.52 3.42
C SER A 432 -19.46 -12.04 4.87
N VAL A 433 -20.57 -12.27 5.58
CA VAL A 433 -20.74 -11.92 7.01
C VAL A 433 -19.62 -12.48 7.91
N PRO A 434 -19.14 -13.73 7.78
CA PRO A 434 -18.07 -14.26 8.62
C PRO A 434 -16.76 -13.47 8.47
N ARG A 435 -16.34 -13.17 7.25
CA ARG A 435 -15.12 -12.38 7.00
C ARG A 435 -15.25 -10.93 7.48
N ALA A 436 -16.46 -10.36 7.43
CA ALA A 436 -16.73 -9.04 8.00
C ALA A 436 -16.58 -9.04 9.53
N ILE A 437 -17.05 -10.10 10.20
CA ILE A 437 -16.84 -10.31 11.64
C ILE A 437 -15.34 -10.38 11.94
N ASP A 438 -14.59 -11.22 11.22
CA ASP A 438 -13.14 -11.37 11.44
C ASP A 438 -12.40 -10.02 11.28
N ALA A 439 -12.74 -9.26 10.24
CA ALA A 439 -12.14 -7.95 10.00
C ALA A 439 -12.42 -6.93 11.13
N LEU A 440 -13.64 -6.94 11.70
CA LEU A 440 -13.97 -6.09 12.85
C LEU A 440 -13.29 -6.59 14.12
N ASP A 441 -13.18 -7.90 14.29
CA ASP A 441 -12.57 -8.51 15.46
C ASP A 441 -11.07 -8.24 15.53
N ASP A 442 -10.37 -8.34 14.39
CA ASP A 442 -8.96 -7.96 14.24
C ASP A 442 -8.69 -6.49 14.59
N GLY A 443 -9.70 -5.63 14.42
CA GLY A 443 -9.63 -4.22 14.80
C GLY A 443 -9.58 -3.99 16.31
N TRP A 444 -10.09 -4.92 17.12
CA TRP A 444 -10.07 -4.84 18.57
C TRP A 444 -8.91 -5.66 19.17
N PRO A 445 -8.15 -5.17 20.16
CA PRO A 445 -8.23 -3.87 20.84
C PRO A 445 -7.23 -2.81 20.34
N HIS A 446 -6.39 -3.14 19.35
CA HIS A 446 -5.19 -2.37 19.02
C HIS A 446 -5.39 -1.32 17.92
N SER A 447 -6.49 -1.34 17.17
CA SER A 447 -6.76 -0.32 16.15
C SER A 447 -7.08 1.03 16.79
N ASP A 448 -6.84 2.12 16.05
CA ASP A 448 -7.32 3.45 16.42
C ASP A 448 -8.86 3.49 16.48
N GLN A 449 -9.51 2.74 15.59
CA GLN A 449 -10.97 2.58 15.47
C GLN A 449 -11.55 1.50 16.40
N ALA A 450 -10.78 0.95 17.35
CA ALA A 450 -11.16 -0.24 18.11
C ALA A 450 -12.58 -0.18 18.72
N SER A 451 -12.97 0.93 19.36
CA SER A 451 -14.32 1.06 19.94
C SER A 451 -15.43 1.01 18.88
N GLN A 452 -15.21 1.66 17.75
CA GLN A 452 -16.16 1.66 16.62
C GLN A 452 -16.26 0.27 16.00
N CYS A 453 -15.14 -0.47 15.90
CA CYS A 453 -15.16 -1.85 15.41
C CYS A 453 -16.03 -2.74 16.31
N LEU A 454 -15.89 -2.61 17.63
CA LEU A 454 -16.69 -3.36 18.60
C LEU A 454 -18.18 -3.00 18.50
N GLU A 455 -18.51 -1.72 18.38
CA GLU A 455 -19.88 -1.24 18.18
C GLU A 455 -20.51 -1.81 16.89
N GLN A 456 -19.79 -1.71 15.77
CA GLN A 456 -20.25 -2.24 14.49
C GLN A 456 -20.39 -3.76 14.52
N LEU A 457 -19.52 -4.48 15.25
CA LEU A 457 -19.60 -5.92 15.41
C LEU A 457 -20.92 -6.35 16.07
N PHE A 458 -21.32 -5.68 17.16
CA PHE A 458 -22.59 -5.97 17.82
C PHE A 458 -23.81 -5.54 16.98
N LEU A 459 -23.71 -4.46 16.22
CA LEU A 459 -24.75 -4.07 15.24
C LEU A 459 -24.90 -5.13 14.14
N LEU A 460 -23.79 -5.70 13.66
CA LEU A 460 -23.77 -6.77 12.68
C LEU A 460 -24.39 -8.06 13.26
N PHE A 461 -24.04 -8.44 14.49
CA PHE A 461 -24.71 -9.55 15.18
C PHE A 461 -26.22 -9.33 15.33
N LYS A 462 -26.64 -8.10 15.65
CA LYS A 462 -28.06 -7.75 15.75
C LYS A 462 -28.77 -7.84 14.40
N ARG A 463 -28.18 -7.32 13.32
CA ARG A 463 -28.77 -7.28 11.97
C ARG A 463 -28.99 -8.68 11.41
N HIS A 464 -28.03 -9.58 11.61
CA HIS A 464 -28.08 -10.95 11.11
C HIS A 464 -28.62 -11.96 12.13
N SER A 465 -29.24 -11.49 13.23
CA SER A 465 -29.83 -12.34 14.29
C SER A 465 -28.86 -13.36 14.92
N MET A 466 -27.56 -13.06 14.95
CA MET A 466 -26.52 -13.92 15.50
C MET A 466 -26.32 -13.69 17.00
N HIS A 467 -27.38 -13.95 17.79
CA HIS A 467 -27.38 -13.70 19.23
C HIS A 467 -26.39 -14.61 19.98
N ASP A 468 -26.20 -15.86 19.55
CA ASP A 468 -25.23 -16.77 20.17
C ASP A 468 -23.79 -16.32 19.99
N SER A 469 -23.44 -15.76 18.83
CA SER A 469 -22.13 -15.17 18.57
C SER A 469 -21.91 -13.93 19.45
N ALA A 470 -22.94 -13.09 19.62
CA ALA A 470 -22.88 -11.96 20.56
C ALA A 470 -22.66 -12.41 22.01
N LYS A 471 -23.37 -13.45 22.47
CA LYS A 471 -23.19 -14.03 23.83
C LYS A 471 -21.76 -14.54 24.05
N LYS A 472 -21.22 -15.29 23.09
CA LYS A 472 -19.82 -15.77 23.12
C LYS A 472 -18.85 -14.59 23.19
N LYS A 473 -19.05 -13.57 22.34
CA LYS A 473 -18.16 -12.40 22.32
C LYS A 473 -18.17 -11.63 23.63
N ILE A 474 -19.34 -11.44 24.25
CA ILE A 474 -19.45 -10.80 25.57
C ILE A 474 -18.68 -11.58 26.64
N SER A 475 -18.76 -12.91 26.60
CA SER A 475 -18.05 -13.79 27.54
C SER A 475 -16.53 -13.74 27.35
N GLU A 476 -16.07 -13.65 26.10
CA GLU A 476 -14.65 -13.40 25.78
C GLU A 476 -14.20 -12.04 26.31
N LEU A 477 -14.95 -10.96 26.05
CA LEU A 477 -14.63 -9.60 26.50
C LEU A 477 -14.63 -9.45 28.02
N ARG A 478 -15.46 -10.24 28.72
CA ARG A 478 -15.50 -10.29 30.19
C ARG A 478 -14.20 -10.89 30.76
N THR A 479 -13.63 -11.87 30.08
CA THR A 479 -12.48 -12.66 30.57
C THR A 479 -11.14 -12.11 30.10
N HIS A 480 -11.06 -11.69 28.84
CA HIS A 480 -9.83 -11.17 28.23
C HIS A 480 -9.52 -9.76 28.69
N TYR A 481 -8.22 -9.50 28.89
CA TYR A 481 -7.74 -8.20 29.33
C TYR A 481 -7.61 -7.23 28.15
N ALA A 482 -8.43 -6.18 28.13
CA ALA A 482 -8.25 -5.03 27.24
C ALA A 482 -7.20 -4.05 27.82
N PRO A 483 -6.42 -3.36 26.97
CA PRO A 483 -5.49 -2.31 27.41
C PRO A 483 -6.19 -1.24 28.27
N PRO A 484 -5.52 -0.67 29.31
CA PRO A 484 -6.14 0.31 30.21
C PRO A 484 -6.83 1.49 29.53
N GLN A 485 -6.29 1.96 28.41
CA GLN A 485 -6.81 3.08 27.63
C GLN A 485 -8.13 2.73 26.91
N ARG A 486 -8.39 1.44 26.65
CA ARG A 486 -9.57 0.96 25.91
C ARG A 486 -10.65 0.39 26.83
N GLN A 487 -10.33 0.16 28.09
CA GLN A 487 -11.24 -0.39 29.09
C GLN A 487 -12.49 0.47 29.32
N ALA A 488 -12.37 1.79 29.36
CA ALA A 488 -13.54 2.67 29.51
C ALA A 488 -14.48 2.58 28.29
N SER A 489 -13.92 2.52 27.07
CA SER A 489 -14.71 2.31 25.85
C SER A 489 -15.36 0.92 25.82
N LEU A 490 -14.69 -0.12 26.30
CA LEU A 490 -15.27 -1.46 26.41
C LEU A 490 -16.50 -1.46 27.32
N VAL A 491 -16.38 -0.84 28.50
CA VAL A 491 -17.50 -0.74 29.45
C VAL A 491 -18.69 0.00 28.83
N ASP A 492 -18.44 1.08 28.07
CA ASP A 492 -19.50 1.78 27.35
C ASP A 492 -20.25 0.90 26.36
N VAL A 493 -19.52 0.15 25.53
CA VAL A 493 -20.14 -0.73 24.53
C VAL A 493 -20.93 -1.85 25.20
N LEU A 494 -20.43 -2.41 26.30
CA LEU A 494 -21.17 -3.42 27.08
C LEU A 494 -22.44 -2.82 27.70
N ALA A 495 -22.39 -1.60 28.24
CA ALA A 495 -23.56 -0.92 28.79
C ALA A 495 -24.61 -0.56 27.71
N ASP A 496 -24.17 -0.17 26.53
CA ASP A 496 -25.07 0.11 25.41
C ASP A 496 -25.75 -1.17 24.91
N ASN A 497 -25.03 -2.30 24.84
CA ASN A 497 -25.64 -3.58 24.52
C ASN A 497 -26.57 -4.10 25.63
N ALA A 498 -26.25 -3.84 26.90
CA ALA A 498 -27.12 -4.19 28.02
C ALA A 498 -28.49 -3.49 27.96
N THR A 499 -28.55 -2.29 27.39
CA THR A 499 -29.75 -1.45 27.39
C THR A 499 -30.51 -1.44 26.05
N LYS A 500 -29.81 -1.54 24.91
CA LYS A 500 -30.37 -1.32 23.57
C LYS A 500 -30.39 -2.57 22.68
N TYR A 501 -29.75 -3.67 23.09
CA TYR A 501 -29.74 -4.90 22.29
C TYR A 501 -31.13 -5.54 22.27
N THR A 502 -31.51 -6.28 21.22
CA THR A 502 -32.88 -6.81 21.07
C THR A 502 -33.15 -8.07 21.90
N ASP A 503 -32.16 -8.95 21.99
CA ASP A 503 -32.26 -10.20 22.74
C ASP A 503 -32.03 -9.99 24.25
N ARG A 504 -32.91 -10.57 25.07
CA ARG A 504 -32.90 -10.38 26.53
C ARG A 504 -31.77 -11.13 27.23
N GLU A 505 -31.35 -12.28 26.71
CA GLU A 505 -30.22 -13.00 27.29
C GLU A 505 -28.91 -12.24 27.04
N VAL A 506 -28.73 -11.72 25.83
CA VAL A 506 -27.60 -10.85 25.48
C VAL A 506 -27.58 -9.59 26.34
N GLN A 507 -28.73 -8.93 26.56
CA GLN A 507 -28.83 -7.79 27.48
C GLN A 507 -28.34 -8.15 28.89
N ASN A 508 -28.83 -9.26 29.46
CA ASN A 508 -28.47 -9.71 30.80
C ASN A 508 -26.97 -10.03 30.92
N LEU A 509 -26.41 -10.75 29.94
CA LEU A 509 -24.99 -11.09 29.90
C LEU A 509 -24.12 -9.84 29.71
N ALA A 510 -24.52 -8.91 28.86
CA ALA A 510 -23.82 -7.65 28.67
C ALA A 510 -23.84 -6.79 29.95
N ALA A 511 -24.96 -6.76 30.68
CA ALA A 511 -25.07 -6.06 31.95
C ALA A 511 -24.13 -6.65 33.00
N ASP A 512 -24.10 -7.98 33.13
CA ASP A 512 -23.19 -8.68 34.03
C ASP A 512 -21.71 -8.45 33.66
N ALA A 513 -21.35 -8.63 32.38
CA ALA A 513 -20.00 -8.36 31.90
C ALA A 513 -19.58 -6.90 32.13
N CYS A 514 -20.48 -5.94 31.88
CA CYS A 514 -20.25 -4.52 32.15
C CYS A 514 -19.92 -4.29 33.63
N ARG A 515 -20.70 -4.86 34.56
CA ARG A 515 -20.45 -4.74 36.01
C ARG A 515 -19.10 -5.33 36.41
N VAL A 516 -18.77 -6.53 35.91
CA VAL A 516 -17.50 -7.23 36.21
C VAL A 516 -16.30 -6.45 35.71
N VAL A 517 -16.31 -6.02 34.44
CA VAL A 517 -15.21 -5.26 33.84
C VAL A 517 -15.07 -3.90 34.52
N ALA A 518 -16.17 -3.20 34.79
CA ALA A 518 -16.14 -1.93 35.49
C ALA A 518 -15.57 -2.06 36.91
N ALA A 519 -15.98 -3.07 37.68
CA ALA A 519 -15.46 -3.33 39.02
C ALA A 519 -13.95 -3.58 39.03
N LYS A 520 -13.45 -4.41 38.09
CA LYS A 520 -12.02 -4.68 37.92
C LYS A 520 -11.24 -3.39 37.63
N ASN A 521 -11.75 -2.55 36.74
CA ASN A 521 -11.08 -1.29 36.36
C ASN A 521 -11.08 -0.28 37.52
N LEU A 522 -12.19 -0.16 38.26
CA LEU A 522 -12.30 0.72 39.42
C LEU A 522 -11.45 0.26 40.62
N SER A 523 -11.11 -1.03 40.69
CA SER A 523 -10.21 -1.57 41.74
C SER A 523 -8.71 -1.35 41.46
N THR A 524 -8.35 -0.88 40.27
CA THR A 524 -6.95 -0.70 39.87
C THR A 524 -6.39 0.63 40.39
N SER A 525 -5.09 0.66 40.74
CA SER A 525 -4.43 1.84 41.34
C SER A 525 -4.43 3.08 40.45
N ARG A 526 -4.37 2.90 39.12
CA ARG A 526 -4.44 3.97 38.12
C ARG A 526 -5.71 3.82 37.29
N ILE A 527 -6.76 4.55 37.68
CA ILE A 527 -8.06 4.53 36.99
C ILE A 527 -8.02 5.52 35.83
N VAL A 528 -8.07 5.01 34.60
CA VAL A 528 -8.24 5.82 33.38
C VAL A 528 -9.74 6.04 33.15
N ASP A 529 -10.16 7.27 32.88
CA ASP A 529 -11.55 7.66 32.56
C ASP A 529 -12.62 7.17 33.55
N ARG A 530 -12.35 7.32 34.86
CA ARG A 530 -13.26 6.95 35.96
C ARG A 530 -14.70 7.42 35.74
N HIS A 531 -14.89 8.67 35.31
CA HIS A 531 -16.21 9.25 35.13
C HIS A 531 -17.04 8.49 34.09
N ARG A 532 -16.40 8.10 32.97
CA ARG A 532 -17.02 7.37 31.87
C ARG A 532 -17.52 5.99 32.31
N ILE A 533 -16.68 5.25 33.05
CA ILE A 533 -17.02 3.94 33.64
C ILE A 533 -18.21 4.05 34.59
N LEU A 534 -18.24 5.06 35.46
CA LEU A 534 -19.34 5.28 36.41
C LEU A 534 -20.65 5.68 35.70
N GLN A 535 -20.57 6.48 34.64
CA GLN A 535 -21.73 6.80 33.81
C GLN A 535 -22.30 5.56 33.12
N ALA A 536 -21.46 4.62 32.68
CA ALA A 536 -21.90 3.36 32.10
C ALA A 536 -22.60 2.46 33.13
N ILE A 537 -22.07 2.35 34.36
CA ILE A 537 -22.74 1.64 35.45
C ILE A 537 -24.12 2.23 35.74
N LYS A 538 -24.22 3.57 35.81
CA LYS A 538 -25.50 4.25 36.03
C LYS A 538 -26.54 3.97 34.93
N ARG A 539 -26.10 3.77 33.68
CA ARG A 539 -26.99 3.44 32.55
C ARG A 539 -27.63 2.05 32.69
N LEU A 540 -27.01 1.12 33.40
CA LEU A 540 -27.53 -0.25 33.56
C LEU A 540 -28.82 -0.29 34.39
N GLU A 541 -28.92 0.57 35.41
CA GLU A 541 -30.06 0.61 36.35
C GLU A 541 -30.52 2.08 36.54
N PRO A 542 -31.23 2.67 35.55
CA PRO A 542 -31.60 4.09 35.59
C PRO A 542 -32.55 4.44 36.74
N ASP A 543 -33.34 3.46 37.20
CA ASP A 543 -34.31 3.65 38.29
C ASP A 543 -33.67 3.61 39.69
N ASP A 544 -32.43 3.09 39.82
CA ASP A 544 -31.72 3.03 41.08
C ASP A 544 -31.06 4.37 41.43
N ARG A 545 -31.82 5.18 42.19
CA ARG A 545 -31.36 6.48 42.70
C ARG A 545 -30.20 6.37 43.69
N LEU A 546 -30.05 5.25 44.41
CA LEU A 546 -28.96 5.04 45.36
C LEU A 546 -27.66 4.79 44.61
N LEU A 547 -27.68 3.91 43.60
CA LEU A 547 -26.52 3.66 42.73
C LEU A 547 -26.03 4.95 42.07
N ALA A 548 -26.95 5.76 41.52
CA ALA A 548 -26.59 7.05 40.93
C ALA A 548 -25.90 8.00 41.92
N ARG A 549 -26.34 8.03 43.18
CA ARG A 549 -25.73 8.82 44.25
C ARG A 549 -24.35 8.29 44.63
N ASP A 550 -24.19 6.98 44.72
CA ASP A 550 -22.91 6.35 45.05
C ASP A 550 -21.87 6.52 43.95
N CYS A 551 -22.27 6.43 42.67
CA CYS A 551 -21.41 6.78 41.54
C CYS A 551 -20.90 8.23 41.64
N LEU A 552 -21.76 9.19 41.99
CA LEU A 552 -21.35 10.59 42.19
C LEU A 552 -20.39 10.75 43.39
N ARG A 553 -20.65 10.03 44.49
CA ARG A 553 -19.78 10.04 45.68
C ARG A 553 -18.40 9.47 45.36
N PHE A 554 -18.34 8.33 44.69
CA PHE A 554 -17.10 7.67 44.29
C PHE A 554 -16.32 8.47 43.24
N ALA A 555 -17.01 9.16 42.33
CA ALA A 555 -16.38 10.09 41.39
C ALA A 555 -15.67 11.26 42.11
N LYS A 556 -16.27 11.76 43.20
CA LYS A 556 -15.73 12.87 44.02
C LYS A 556 -14.66 12.45 45.02
N GLN A 557 -14.55 11.16 45.33
CA GLN A 557 -13.42 10.63 46.09
C GLN A 557 -12.17 10.68 45.20
N GLU A 558 -11.52 11.83 45.11
CA GLU A 558 -10.11 11.87 44.71
C GLU A 558 -9.39 10.84 45.56
N THR A 559 -8.68 9.91 44.93
CA THR A 559 -7.75 9.05 45.66
C THR A 559 -6.81 10.02 46.35
N PRO A 560 -6.86 10.20 47.68
CA PRO A 560 -5.91 11.11 48.30
C PRO A 560 -4.56 10.44 48.04
N LEU A 561 -3.70 11.09 47.25
CA LEU A 561 -2.27 10.85 47.39
C LEU A 561 -2.04 10.98 48.88
N ARG A 562 -1.73 9.86 49.53
CA ARG A 562 -1.47 9.81 50.96
C ARG A 562 -0.43 10.90 51.21
N LYS A 563 -0.84 12.05 51.75
CA LYS A 563 0.11 13.04 52.24
C LYS A 563 0.88 12.26 53.30
N ILE A 564 2.09 11.87 52.95
CA ILE A 564 3.03 11.34 53.92
C ILE A 564 3.18 12.51 54.88
N SER A 565 2.55 12.41 56.06
CA SER A 565 2.91 13.25 57.19
C SER A 565 4.43 13.21 57.26
N PRO A 566 5.14 14.35 57.39
CA PRO A 566 6.59 14.35 57.40
C PRO A 566 7.04 13.47 58.57
N THR A 567 7.32 12.22 58.27
CA THR A 567 7.90 11.28 59.22
C THR A 567 9.30 11.82 59.44
N THR A 568 9.56 12.22 60.68
CA THR A 568 10.85 12.55 61.26
C THR A 568 12.01 11.96 60.47
N ASN A 569 12.91 12.85 60.01
CA ASN A 569 14.18 12.55 59.36
C ASN A 569 14.82 11.28 59.91
N LEU A 570 14.67 10.16 59.19
CA LEU A 570 15.57 9.04 59.32
C LEU A 570 16.67 9.28 58.30
N THR A 571 17.77 9.84 58.79
CA THR A 571 19.05 9.91 58.09
C THR A 571 19.49 8.47 57.84
N ILE A 572 19.35 7.98 56.60
CA ILE A 572 19.91 6.69 56.20
C ILE A 572 21.36 6.98 55.81
N ASP A 573 22.28 6.78 56.74
CA ASP A 573 23.70 6.70 56.43
C ASP A 573 23.98 5.35 55.75
N PRO A 574 24.44 5.31 54.49
CA PRO A 574 24.78 4.06 53.84
C PRO A 574 26.01 3.44 54.53
N GLN A 575 25.84 2.27 55.14
CA GLN A 575 26.96 1.46 55.63
C GLN A 575 27.37 0.40 54.61
N LEU A 576 28.68 0.28 54.39
CA LEU A 576 29.30 -0.76 53.58
C LEU A 576 29.18 -2.10 54.31
N ASP A 577 28.30 -2.98 53.83
CA ASP A 577 28.03 -4.29 54.45
C ASP A 577 29.15 -5.32 54.21
N ARG A 578 29.74 -5.35 53.00
CA ARG A 578 30.92 -6.20 52.69
C ARG A 578 31.62 -5.81 51.39
N THR A 579 32.94 -5.98 51.36
CA THR A 579 33.76 -5.86 50.15
C THR A 579 34.02 -7.24 49.55
N ILE A 580 33.60 -7.47 48.31
CA ILE A 580 33.87 -8.71 47.57
C ILE A 580 35.10 -8.49 46.69
N LYS A 581 36.19 -9.20 46.98
CA LYS A 581 37.40 -9.19 46.13
C LYS A 581 37.19 -10.11 44.93
N ILE A 582 36.98 -9.52 43.76
CA ILE A 582 36.95 -10.24 42.48
C ILE A 582 38.41 -10.50 42.10
N ARG A 583 38.78 -11.76 41.82
CA ARG A 583 40.12 -12.10 41.31
C ARG A 583 40.25 -11.55 39.89
N GLU A 584 41.38 -10.89 39.66
CA GLU A 584 41.79 -10.18 38.45
C GLU A 584 41.12 -10.68 37.17
N THR A 585 40.20 -9.88 36.65
CA THR A 585 39.71 -10.03 35.29
C THR A 585 40.33 -8.90 34.48
N THR A 586 41.08 -9.24 33.44
CA THR A 586 41.63 -8.34 32.42
C THR A 586 40.51 -7.80 31.52
N ALA A 587 39.51 -7.15 32.12
CA ALA A 587 38.44 -6.47 31.41
C ALA A 587 38.57 -4.96 31.65
N GLN A 588 38.87 -4.21 30.59
CA GLN A 588 38.77 -2.75 30.61
C GLN A 588 37.29 -2.36 30.66
N TRP A 589 36.83 -1.93 31.82
CA TRP A 589 35.49 -1.37 31.97
C TRP A 589 35.47 0.07 31.46
N ARG A 590 34.45 0.41 30.65
CA ARG A 590 34.13 1.81 30.31
C ARG A 590 32.81 2.20 30.97
N PRO A 591 32.71 3.38 31.60
CA PRO A 591 31.46 3.84 32.20
C PRO A 591 30.45 4.19 31.09
N ALA A 592 29.25 3.60 31.16
CA ALA A 592 28.17 3.83 30.19
C ALA A 592 27.31 5.07 30.51
N ALA A 593 27.44 5.66 31.70
CA ALA A 593 26.85 6.94 32.06
C ALA A 593 27.48 7.52 33.34
N THR A 594 27.83 8.79 33.34
CA THR A 594 28.14 9.58 34.54
C THR A 594 26.89 10.35 34.96
N VAL A 595 26.29 9.98 36.09
CA VAL A 595 25.27 10.80 36.75
C VAL A 595 26.00 11.70 37.73
N THR A 596 26.10 12.99 37.40
CA THR A 596 26.56 14.03 38.32
C THR A 596 25.45 14.36 39.32
N SER A 597 25.38 13.58 40.40
CA SER A 597 24.87 14.07 41.67
C SER A 597 26.06 14.25 42.61
N ALA A 598 26.30 15.48 43.05
CA ALA A 598 27.32 15.79 44.03
C ALA A 598 27.15 14.88 45.27
N ASN A 599 28.26 14.30 45.72
CA ASN A 599 28.42 13.43 46.89
C ASN A 599 28.43 11.90 46.67
N VAL A 600 29.21 11.41 45.71
CA VAL A 600 29.82 10.07 45.86
C VAL A 600 31.27 10.13 45.38
N ILE A 601 32.23 10.04 46.32
CA ILE A 601 33.64 9.83 46.02
C ILE A 601 33.85 8.33 45.89
N PHE A 602 34.19 7.85 44.68
CA PHE A 602 34.69 6.49 44.50
C PHE A 602 36.21 6.52 44.64
N HIS A 603 36.75 5.82 45.64
CA HIS A 603 38.15 5.44 45.64
C HIS A 603 38.34 4.22 44.72
N MET A 604 39.35 4.29 43.85
CA MET A 604 39.79 3.19 42.99
C MET A 604 40.32 2.00 43.79
#